data_AF-A0A0F8XQV0-F1
#
_entry.id   AF-A0A0F8XQV0-F1
#
_cell.length_a   1.000
_cell.length_b   1.000
_cell.length_c   1.000
_cell.angle_alpha   90.00
_cell.angle_beta   90.00
_cell.angle_gamma   90.00
#
_symmetry.space_group_name_H-M   'P 1'
#
loop_
_entity.id
_entity.type
_entity.pdbx_description
1 polymer ?
#
loop_
_entity_poly.entity_id
_entity_poly.type
_entity_poly.pdbx_seq_one_letter_code
_entity_poly.pdbx_strand_id
1 'polypeptide(L)'
;VTQASGDAVAIIPLKPFTAGSSYINVLTTGLKDSLGRSIEPSSTYGLVKQEAPLITEAQLGLQGAVNSYENVVVSSGDITKEDIIFSSAMTIQSAGPVLGTIKKLLAASLQEPALPTPALQVPEQPMVNVQQVFASQGVEVSAAFSGVQYQKGSIMLPMYLGTPTGTDISDLSDTYWQGMCDNAVAIIGYKAVAGDAFPTDPISENDGLCSALSDGQLRDLGLDSTRHLTKYNSIPKVQSMANVPVQVTKPILPIINGVRAQLQLDPIAMPEGGWPVVIMQHGITTQKESMLALTAQLSIQGFATVAIDHPRHGERGIDVDGDGTDDFNATTGSVLSYMNLSSLLVARDSLRQSAADLLGLRLGLNFINDTTINSKDVTYIG
;
A
#
# COMPACT_ATOMS: atom_id res chain seq x y z
N VAL A 1 -3.84 16.07 23.81
CA VAL A 1 -4.15 16.04 25.26
C VAL A 1 -3.21 15.08 25.92
N THR A 2 -2.66 15.45 27.07
CA THR A 2 -1.82 14.56 27.89
C THR A 2 -2.59 14.26 29.16
N GLN A 3 -2.76 12.99 29.52
CA GLN A 3 -3.51 12.58 30.72
C GLN A 3 -2.93 11.31 31.35
N ALA A 4 -3.23 11.10 32.63
CA ALA A 4 -2.94 9.84 33.31
C ALA A 4 -3.81 8.71 32.75
N SER A 5 -3.24 7.51 32.59
CA SER A 5 -3.92 6.31 32.13
C SER A 5 -3.34 5.08 32.85
N GLY A 6 -3.94 4.71 33.98
CA GLY A 6 -3.35 3.72 34.89
C GLY A 6 -1.98 4.19 35.37
N ASP A 7 -0.96 3.35 35.20
CA ASP A 7 0.44 3.65 35.54
C ASP A 7 1.22 4.33 34.39
N ALA A 8 0.53 4.82 33.35
CA ALA A 8 1.12 5.45 32.17
C ALA A 8 0.65 6.89 31.94
N VAL A 9 1.44 7.64 31.16
CA VAL A 9 1.05 8.94 30.61
C VAL A 9 0.60 8.74 29.17
N ALA A 10 -0.68 9.01 28.89
CA ALA A 10 -1.23 8.94 27.54
C ALA A 10 -1.06 10.29 26.82
N ILE A 11 -0.40 10.27 25.66
CA ILE A 11 -0.30 11.41 24.74
C ILE A 11 -1.29 11.16 23.60
N ILE A 12 -2.38 11.91 23.57
CA ILE A 12 -3.48 11.74 22.61
C ILE A 12 -3.47 12.92 21.62
N PRO A 13 -3.07 12.69 20.35
CA PRO A 13 -3.15 13.71 19.32
C PRO A 13 -4.61 14.12 19.08
N LEU A 14 -4.91 15.42 19.08
CA LEU A 14 -6.25 15.95 18.76
C LEU A 14 -6.47 16.16 17.26
N LYS A 15 -5.38 16.13 16.50
CA LYS A 15 -5.37 16.22 15.04
C LYS A 15 -4.40 15.15 14.52
N PRO A 16 -4.66 14.57 13.34
CA PRO A 16 -3.69 13.73 12.67
C PRO A 16 -2.36 14.49 12.50
N PHE A 17 -1.26 13.80 12.74
CA PHE A 17 0.06 14.36 12.46
C PHE A 17 0.28 14.52 10.96
N THR A 18 1.16 15.45 10.58
CA THR A 18 1.56 15.64 9.18
C THR A 18 2.36 14.44 8.69
N ALA A 19 1.90 13.82 7.61
CA ALA A 19 2.56 12.67 7.01
C ALA A 19 3.98 13.03 6.53
N GLY A 20 4.96 12.17 6.82
CA GLY A 20 6.35 12.38 6.47
C GLY A 20 7.12 13.31 7.40
N SER A 21 6.48 13.89 8.42
CA SER A 21 7.14 14.74 9.42
C SER A 21 7.66 13.94 10.61
N SER A 22 8.70 14.47 11.25
CA SER A 22 9.22 13.96 12.51
C SER A 22 8.74 14.85 13.65
N TYR A 23 8.33 14.23 14.76
CA TYR A 23 7.86 14.89 15.97
C TYR A 23 8.69 14.41 17.13
N ILE A 24 9.04 15.31 18.05
CA ILE A 24 9.77 14.96 19.26
C ILE A 24 8.75 14.96 20.42
N ASN A 25 8.60 13.80 21.05
CA ASN A 25 7.93 13.71 22.34
C ASN A 25 8.90 14.15 23.43
N VAL A 26 8.45 15.06 24.28
CA VAL A 26 9.22 15.60 25.40
C VAL A 26 8.41 15.40 26.65
N LEU A 27 9.03 14.80 27.67
CA LEU A 27 8.55 14.88 29.04
C LEU A 27 9.43 15.87 29.79
N THR A 28 8.79 16.70 30.60
CA THR A 28 9.48 17.73 31.39
C THR A 28 9.29 17.50 32.89
N THR A 29 10.06 18.25 33.69
CA THR A 29 9.88 18.37 35.16
C THR A 29 8.49 18.87 35.57
N GLY A 30 7.68 19.34 34.62
CA GLY A 30 6.25 19.62 34.83
C GLY A 30 5.42 18.36 35.10
N LEU A 31 5.92 17.17 34.75
CA LEU A 31 5.33 15.90 35.16
C LEU A 31 5.58 15.70 36.67
N LYS A 32 4.51 15.53 37.44
CA LYS A 32 4.55 15.42 38.90
C LYS A 32 4.01 14.08 39.38
N ASP A 33 4.58 13.61 40.48
CA ASP A 33 4.04 12.47 41.22
C ASP A 33 2.78 12.85 42.04
N SER A 34 2.20 11.86 42.72
CA SER A 34 1.01 12.04 43.57
C SER A 34 1.21 12.96 44.78
N LEU A 35 2.47 13.27 45.12
CA LEU A 35 2.84 14.21 46.18
C LEU A 35 3.18 15.61 45.62
N GLY A 36 3.01 15.82 44.31
CA GLY A 36 3.27 17.09 43.64
C GLY A 36 4.74 17.37 43.36
N ARG A 37 5.62 16.38 43.50
CA ARG A 37 7.07 16.49 43.24
C ARG A 37 7.35 16.21 41.78
N SER A 38 8.27 16.97 41.18
CA SER A 38 8.72 16.71 39.80
C SER A 38 9.37 15.34 39.69
N ILE A 39 9.08 14.65 38.58
CA ILE A 39 9.75 13.41 38.22
C ILE A 39 11.15 13.74 37.70
N GLU A 40 12.14 13.00 38.17
CA GLU A 40 13.54 13.08 37.69
C GLU A 40 13.74 12.19 36.46
N PRO A 41 14.71 12.49 35.58
CA PRO A 41 15.09 11.60 34.49
C PRO A 41 15.55 10.25 35.02
N SER A 42 15.41 9.20 34.22
CA SER A 42 16.03 7.91 34.53
C SER A 42 17.56 8.07 34.58
N SER A 43 18.25 7.24 35.36
CA SER A 43 19.72 7.28 35.45
C SER A 43 20.40 7.15 34.09
N THR A 44 19.86 6.30 33.22
CA THR A 44 20.33 6.14 31.84
C THR A 44 20.14 7.42 31.03
N TYR A 45 18.94 8.03 31.04
CA TYR A 45 18.69 9.27 30.31
C TYR A 45 19.56 10.42 30.85
N GLY A 46 19.63 10.54 32.17
CA GLY A 46 20.45 11.53 32.88
C GLY A 46 21.95 11.41 32.60
N LEU A 47 22.45 10.22 32.25
CA LEU A 47 23.82 10.02 31.79
C LEU A 47 24.00 10.50 30.34
N VAL A 48 23.12 10.10 29.43
CA VAL A 48 23.29 10.37 27.99
C VAL A 48 22.92 11.79 27.57
N LYS A 49 22.12 12.51 28.35
CA LYS A 49 21.80 13.93 28.08
C LYS A 49 22.92 14.91 28.46
N GLN A 50 24.01 14.43 29.09
CA GLN A 50 25.11 15.30 29.49
C GLN A 50 25.86 15.79 28.24
N GLU A 51 26.49 16.96 28.34
CA GLU A 51 27.36 17.49 27.28
C GLU A 51 28.76 16.87 27.29
N ALA A 52 29.19 16.31 28.44
CA ALA A 52 30.48 15.66 28.57
C ALA A 52 30.49 14.34 27.76
N PRO A 53 31.51 14.11 26.91
CA PRO A 53 31.53 12.94 26.03
C PRO A 53 31.60 11.64 26.84
N LEU A 54 30.74 10.68 26.48
CA LEU A 54 30.77 9.32 27.03
C LEU A 54 31.89 8.47 26.40
N ILE A 55 32.10 7.27 26.94
CA ILE A 55 33.30 6.47 26.61
C ILE A 55 33.05 5.51 25.45
N THR A 56 31.92 4.79 25.46
CA THR A 56 31.68 3.76 24.43
C THR A 56 31.03 4.34 23.19
N GLU A 57 31.28 3.73 22.04
CA GLU A 57 30.70 4.15 20.76
C GLU A 57 29.15 4.15 20.80
N ALA A 58 28.54 3.12 21.38
CA ALA A 58 27.10 3.05 21.55
C ALA A 58 26.55 4.17 22.44
N GLN A 59 27.27 4.53 23.51
CA GLN A 59 26.91 5.63 24.39
C GLN A 59 27.03 6.98 23.69
N LEU A 60 28.09 7.20 22.92
CA LEU A 60 28.30 8.41 22.13
C LEU A 60 27.22 8.57 21.05
N GLY A 61 26.84 7.48 20.38
CA GLY A 61 25.74 7.49 19.42
C GLY A 61 24.40 7.87 20.05
N LEU A 62 24.08 7.29 21.22
CA LEU A 62 22.86 7.61 21.94
C LEU A 62 22.87 9.04 22.49
N GLN A 63 24.00 9.50 23.03
CA GLN A 63 24.20 10.89 23.49
C GLN A 63 24.02 11.88 22.34
N GLY A 64 24.62 11.60 21.17
CA GLY A 64 24.44 12.44 19.97
C GLY A 64 22.98 12.53 19.53
N ALA A 65 22.25 11.41 19.57
CA ALA A 65 20.81 11.40 19.24
C ALA A 65 19.98 12.21 20.25
N VAL A 66 20.18 11.99 21.55
CA VAL A 66 19.47 12.71 22.62
C VAL A 66 19.76 14.21 22.54
N ASN A 67 21.03 14.61 22.43
CA ASN A 67 21.40 16.02 22.36
C ASN A 67 20.86 16.68 21.09
N SER A 68 20.79 15.96 19.97
CA SER A 68 20.14 16.43 18.74
C SER A 68 18.66 16.76 18.98
N TYR A 69 17.92 15.86 19.65
CA TYR A 69 16.51 16.10 19.97
C TYR A 69 16.32 17.26 20.95
N GLU A 70 17.09 17.29 22.05
CA GLU A 70 16.99 18.37 23.03
C GLU A 70 17.32 19.74 22.41
N ASN A 71 18.35 19.82 21.55
CA ASN A 71 18.70 21.06 20.85
C ASN A 71 17.56 21.59 19.97
N VAL A 72 16.81 20.70 19.31
CA VAL A 72 15.62 21.09 18.53
C VAL A 72 14.51 21.59 19.45
N VAL A 73 14.26 20.90 20.56
CA VAL A 73 13.20 21.26 21.52
C VAL A 73 13.45 22.65 22.11
N VAL A 74 14.66 22.90 22.62
CA VAL A 74 14.99 24.18 23.25
C VAL A 74 15.07 25.35 22.25
N SER A 75 15.18 25.07 20.94
CA SER A 75 15.18 26.12 19.91
C SER A 75 13.87 26.92 19.84
N SER A 76 12.78 26.36 20.39
CA SER A 76 11.50 27.05 20.54
C SER A 76 11.52 28.17 21.60
N GLY A 77 12.45 28.10 22.57
CA GLY A 77 12.56 29.05 23.68
C GLY A 77 11.62 28.79 24.87
N ASP A 78 10.66 27.86 24.75
CA ASP A 78 9.64 27.60 25.79
C ASP A 78 10.07 26.56 26.84
N ILE A 79 11.11 25.77 26.55
CA ILE A 79 11.60 24.66 27.37
C ILE A 79 13.13 24.73 27.41
N THR A 80 13.76 24.60 28.57
CA THR A 80 15.23 24.51 28.68
C THR A 80 15.70 23.06 28.77
N LYS A 81 17.01 22.81 28.63
CA LYS A 81 17.55 21.45 28.75
C LYS A 81 17.34 20.87 30.14
N GLU A 82 17.38 21.70 31.17
CA GLU A 82 17.16 21.33 32.56
C GLU A 82 15.72 20.85 32.80
N ASP A 83 14.76 21.42 32.05
CA ASP A 83 13.37 21.02 32.13
C ASP A 83 13.12 19.63 31.53
N ILE A 84 13.95 19.15 30.61
CA ILE A 84 13.71 17.90 29.87
C ILE A 84 14.13 16.69 30.71
N ILE A 85 13.19 15.78 30.98
CA ILE A 85 13.46 14.51 31.70
C ILE A 85 13.46 13.29 30.78
N PHE A 86 12.91 13.43 29.57
CA PHE A 86 12.96 12.44 28.51
C PHE A 86 12.65 13.11 27.16
N SER A 87 13.37 12.71 26.11
CA SER A 87 13.08 13.09 24.73
C SER A 87 13.19 11.89 23.79
N SER A 88 12.30 11.82 22.81
CA SER A 88 12.34 10.80 21.77
C SER A 88 11.67 11.28 20.50
N ALA A 89 12.28 11.01 19.35
CA ALA A 89 11.71 11.32 18.05
C ALA A 89 10.83 10.16 17.54
N MET A 90 9.65 10.49 17.03
CA MET A 90 8.86 9.61 16.18
C MET A 90 8.78 10.22 14.78
N THR A 91 8.78 9.38 13.74
CA THR A 91 8.54 9.85 12.37
C THR A 91 7.24 9.28 11.85
N ILE A 92 6.38 10.15 11.35
CA ILE A 92 5.09 9.78 10.80
C ILE A 92 5.32 9.28 9.37
N GLN A 93 4.95 8.04 9.13
CA GLN A 93 5.10 7.45 7.81
C GLN A 93 4.23 8.20 6.79
N SER A 94 4.74 8.34 5.56
CA SER A 94 3.95 8.79 4.42
C SER A 94 3.81 7.63 3.44
N ALA A 95 2.59 7.32 3.03
CA ALA A 95 2.34 6.35 1.96
C ALA A 95 2.65 6.91 0.57
N GLY A 96 2.62 8.25 0.41
CA GLY A 96 2.80 8.94 -0.87
C GLY A 96 4.12 8.62 -1.58
N PRO A 97 5.29 8.67 -0.92
CA PRO A 97 6.58 8.37 -1.54
C PRO A 97 6.65 6.95 -2.12
N VAL A 98 6.11 5.96 -1.42
CA VAL A 98 6.14 4.56 -1.84
C VAL A 98 5.22 4.33 -3.05
N LEU A 99 3.97 4.78 -2.98
CA LEU A 99 3.02 4.65 -4.11
C LEU A 99 3.47 5.50 -5.32
N GLY A 100 4.07 6.66 -5.07
CA GLY A 100 4.70 7.48 -6.10
C GLY A 100 5.85 6.77 -6.80
N THR A 101 6.68 6.04 -6.05
CA THR A 101 7.73 5.19 -6.61
C THR A 101 7.15 4.06 -7.47
N ILE A 102 6.09 3.39 -7.01
CA ILE A 102 5.40 2.37 -7.83
C ILE A 102 4.90 2.95 -9.14
N LYS A 103 4.26 4.13 -9.10
CA LYS A 103 3.82 4.81 -10.32
C LYS A 103 4.98 5.10 -11.28
N LYS A 104 6.14 5.52 -10.75
CA LYS A 104 7.35 5.73 -11.57
C LYS A 104 7.88 4.41 -12.16
N LEU A 105 7.89 3.32 -11.38
CA LEU A 105 8.30 2.00 -11.86
C LEU A 105 7.38 1.48 -12.96
N LEU A 106 6.06 1.63 -12.80
CA LEU A 106 5.07 1.31 -13.83
C LEU A 106 5.25 2.17 -15.10
N ALA A 107 5.63 3.45 -14.94
CA ALA A 107 5.94 4.29 -16.11
C ALA A 107 7.26 3.87 -16.79
N ALA A 108 8.28 3.52 -16.01
CA ALA A 108 9.58 3.06 -16.51
C ALA A 108 9.47 1.72 -17.24
N SER A 109 8.54 0.84 -16.85
CA SER A 109 8.33 -0.45 -17.53
C SER A 109 7.95 -0.31 -19.00
N LEU A 110 7.42 0.85 -19.41
CA LEU A 110 7.11 1.14 -20.80
C LEU A 110 8.35 1.36 -21.68
N GLN A 111 9.49 1.67 -21.07
CA GLN A 111 10.75 1.97 -21.74
C GLN A 111 11.82 0.92 -21.44
N GLU A 112 11.71 0.23 -20.31
CA GLU A 112 12.68 -0.75 -19.83
C GLU A 112 12.13 -2.19 -19.93
N PRO A 113 12.57 -2.99 -20.92
CA PRO A 113 12.06 -4.36 -21.13
C PRO A 113 12.29 -5.32 -19.96
N ALA A 114 13.25 -5.00 -19.07
CA ALA A 114 13.54 -5.79 -17.88
C ALA A 114 12.45 -5.64 -16.78
N LEU A 115 11.64 -4.58 -16.84
CA LEU A 115 10.55 -4.36 -15.90
C LEU A 115 9.24 -4.93 -16.46
N PRO A 116 8.47 -5.70 -15.66
CA PRO A 116 7.21 -6.26 -16.12
C PRO A 116 6.18 -5.16 -16.33
N THR A 117 5.69 -5.02 -17.57
CA THR A 117 4.55 -4.13 -17.88
C THR A 117 3.25 -4.91 -17.73
N PRO A 118 2.33 -4.48 -16.84
CA PRO A 118 1.02 -5.10 -16.71
C PRO A 118 0.25 -5.01 -18.04
N ALA A 119 -0.36 -6.12 -18.45
CA ALA A 119 -1.23 -6.16 -19.61
C ALA A 119 -2.47 -7.01 -19.28
N LEU A 120 -3.65 -6.44 -19.46
CA LEU A 120 -4.90 -7.14 -19.24
C LEU A 120 -5.19 -8.07 -20.43
N GLN A 121 -5.35 -9.36 -20.15
CA GLN A 121 -5.72 -10.37 -21.14
C GLN A 121 -7.16 -10.80 -20.91
N VAL A 122 -8.00 -10.68 -21.93
CA VAL A 122 -9.37 -11.18 -21.98
C VAL A 122 -9.42 -12.23 -23.11
N PRO A 123 -9.37 -13.52 -22.80
CA PRO A 123 -9.43 -14.56 -23.83
C PRO A 123 -10.81 -14.60 -24.50
N GLU A 124 -10.84 -15.13 -25.72
CA GLU A 124 -12.09 -15.48 -26.38
C GLU A 124 -12.84 -16.52 -25.55
N GLN A 125 -14.12 -16.27 -25.34
CA GLN A 125 -14.98 -17.09 -24.47
C GLN A 125 -16.43 -17.03 -24.94
N PRO A 126 -17.26 -18.04 -24.64
CA PRO A 126 -18.68 -18.01 -24.97
C PRO A 126 -19.36 -16.75 -24.40
N MET A 127 -20.33 -16.21 -25.15
CA MET A 127 -21.10 -15.07 -24.68
C MET A 127 -21.95 -15.49 -23.48
N VAL A 128 -21.66 -14.88 -22.33
CA VAL A 128 -22.45 -14.96 -21.09
C VAL A 128 -22.89 -13.55 -20.74
N ASN A 129 -24.12 -13.40 -20.23
CA ASN A 129 -24.59 -12.13 -19.69
C ASN A 129 -24.70 -12.15 -18.17
N VAL A 130 -24.74 -10.98 -17.55
CA VAL A 130 -24.75 -10.85 -16.08
C VAL A 130 -26.02 -11.45 -15.46
N GLN A 131 -27.16 -11.44 -16.16
CA GLN A 131 -28.37 -12.11 -15.67
C GLN A 131 -28.15 -13.62 -15.51
N GLN A 132 -27.45 -14.26 -16.46
CA GLN A 132 -27.10 -15.68 -16.36
C GLN A 132 -26.14 -15.95 -15.19
N VAL A 133 -25.19 -15.03 -14.91
CA VAL A 133 -24.30 -15.13 -13.76
C VAL A 133 -25.09 -15.11 -12.44
N PHE A 134 -26.02 -14.16 -12.28
CA PHE A 134 -26.90 -14.11 -11.09
C PHE A 134 -27.81 -15.33 -11.00
N ALA A 135 -28.39 -15.78 -12.11
CA ALA A 135 -29.24 -16.97 -12.14
C ALA A 135 -28.48 -18.23 -11.69
N SER A 136 -27.19 -18.36 -12.02
CA SER A 136 -26.35 -19.48 -11.57
C SER A 136 -26.14 -19.50 -10.04
N GLN A 137 -26.38 -18.37 -9.38
CA GLN A 137 -26.32 -18.20 -7.92
C GLN A 137 -27.72 -18.25 -7.28
N GLY A 138 -28.78 -18.53 -8.05
CA GLY A 138 -30.16 -18.53 -7.57
C GLY A 138 -30.71 -17.13 -7.30
N VAL A 139 -30.11 -16.08 -7.85
CA VAL A 139 -30.54 -14.69 -7.68
C VAL A 139 -31.30 -14.23 -8.92
N GLU A 140 -32.57 -13.82 -8.74
CA GLU A 140 -33.33 -13.18 -9.80
C GLU A 140 -33.02 -11.69 -9.86
N VAL A 141 -32.75 -11.18 -11.06
CA VAL A 141 -32.47 -9.78 -11.33
C VAL A 141 -33.29 -9.29 -12.53
N SER A 142 -33.39 -7.96 -12.66
CA SER A 142 -34.15 -7.34 -13.75
C SER A 142 -33.65 -7.79 -15.14
N ALA A 143 -34.53 -7.74 -16.14
CA ALA A 143 -34.20 -8.08 -17.52
C ALA A 143 -33.06 -7.21 -18.10
N ALA A 144 -32.79 -6.03 -17.53
CA ALA A 144 -31.71 -5.16 -17.97
C ALA A 144 -30.32 -5.82 -17.87
N PHE A 145 -30.11 -6.73 -16.91
CA PHE A 145 -28.84 -7.46 -16.76
C PHE A 145 -28.57 -8.45 -17.89
N SER A 146 -29.59 -8.84 -18.68
CA SER A 146 -29.39 -9.64 -19.89
C SER A 146 -28.67 -8.86 -21.00
N GLY A 147 -28.72 -7.52 -20.92
CA GLY A 147 -28.03 -6.61 -21.83
C GLY A 147 -26.59 -6.31 -21.45
N VAL A 148 -26.02 -7.00 -20.47
CA VAL A 148 -24.65 -6.80 -20.01
C VAL A 148 -23.85 -8.06 -20.28
N GLN A 149 -22.87 -7.99 -21.18
CA GLN A 149 -21.93 -9.07 -21.41
C GLN A 149 -21.00 -9.21 -20.20
N TYR A 150 -20.78 -10.44 -19.75
CA TYR A 150 -19.81 -10.80 -18.72
C TYR A 150 -18.63 -11.53 -19.34
N GLN A 151 -17.41 -11.14 -18.97
CA GLN A 151 -16.18 -11.75 -19.42
C GLN A 151 -15.20 -11.92 -18.27
N LYS A 152 -14.46 -13.02 -18.28
CA LYS A 152 -13.30 -13.24 -17.42
C LYS A 152 -12.02 -12.89 -18.17
N GLY A 153 -11.08 -12.28 -17.48
CA GLY A 153 -9.73 -12.02 -17.94
C GLY A 153 -8.73 -12.19 -16.80
N SER A 154 -7.48 -11.85 -17.05
CA SER A 154 -6.44 -11.80 -16.03
C SER A 154 -5.36 -10.77 -16.33
N ILE A 155 -4.64 -10.35 -15.30
CA ILE A 155 -3.53 -9.40 -15.40
C ILE A 155 -2.38 -9.82 -14.50
N MET A 156 -1.16 -9.81 -15.04
CA MET A 156 0.04 -10.03 -14.23
C MET A 156 0.41 -8.77 -13.47
N LEU A 157 0.44 -8.83 -12.13
CA LEU A 157 0.74 -7.71 -11.25
C LEU A 157 1.88 -8.03 -10.27
N PRO A 158 2.75 -7.06 -9.94
CA PRO A 158 3.79 -7.26 -8.95
C PRO A 158 3.20 -7.32 -7.54
N MET A 159 3.55 -8.37 -6.81
CA MET A 159 3.27 -8.52 -5.38
C MET A 159 4.48 -8.06 -4.59
N TYR A 160 4.24 -7.13 -3.67
CA TYR A 160 5.22 -6.64 -2.71
C TYR A 160 4.94 -7.20 -1.30
N LEU A 161 3.71 -7.67 -1.05
CA LEU A 161 3.40 -8.52 0.10
C LEU A 161 4.17 -9.83 -0.01
N GLY A 162 4.70 -10.30 1.12
CA GLY A 162 5.30 -11.62 1.23
C GLY A 162 4.26 -12.74 1.15
N THR A 163 4.74 -13.94 0.82
CA THR A 163 3.94 -15.17 0.87
C THR A 163 4.05 -15.77 2.27
N PRO A 164 2.93 -16.05 2.97
CA PRO A 164 2.98 -16.75 4.24
C PRO A 164 3.45 -18.20 4.05
N THR A 165 4.11 -18.75 5.07
CA THR A 165 4.66 -20.12 5.04
C THR A 165 3.90 -21.10 5.93
N GLY A 166 2.92 -20.61 6.70
CA GLY A 166 2.03 -21.40 7.54
C GLY A 166 0.61 -20.89 7.42
N THR A 167 -0.33 -21.59 8.05
CA THR A 167 -1.78 -21.41 7.89
C THR A 167 -2.41 -20.56 9.00
N ASP A 168 -1.66 -20.24 10.06
CA ASP A 168 -2.17 -19.41 11.16
C ASP A 168 -2.15 -17.92 10.80
N ILE A 169 -3.11 -17.13 11.28
CA ILE A 169 -3.13 -15.67 11.06
C ILE A 169 -1.84 -14.98 11.51
N SER A 170 -1.14 -15.53 12.51
CA SER A 170 0.17 -15.02 12.94
C SER A 170 1.26 -15.18 11.89
N ASP A 171 1.17 -16.18 11.00
CA ASP A 171 2.14 -16.41 9.92
C ASP A 171 2.12 -15.30 8.86
N LEU A 172 1.06 -14.49 8.86
CA LEU A 172 0.99 -13.30 8.03
C LEU A 172 1.86 -12.15 8.57
N SER A 173 2.30 -12.17 9.84
CA SER A 173 2.86 -11.01 10.54
C SER A 173 4.10 -10.41 9.89
N ASP A 174 4.87 -11.24 9.17
CA ASP A 174 6.10 -10.86 8.47
C ASP A 174 5.92 -10.73 6.95
N THR A 175 4.68 -10.78 6.46
CA THR A 175 4.36 -10.64 5.02
C THR A 175 4.19 -9.18 4.57
N TYR A 176 4.52 -8.22 5.43
CA TYR A 176 4.48 -6.79 5.08
C TYR A 176 5.54 -6.43 4.04
N TRP A 177 5.39 -5.27 3.41
CA TRP A 177 6.31 -4.84 2.36
C TRP A 177 7.68 -4.51 2.91
N GLN A 178 8.70 -4.99 2.20
CA GLN A 178 10.10 -4.66 2.47
C GLN A 178 10.65 -3.75 1.38
N GLY A 179 11.59 -2.90 1.76
CA GLY A 179 12.40 -2.10 0.86
C GLY A 179 13.41 -2.96 0.12
N MET A 180 13.62 -2.65 -1.15
CA MET A 180 14.63 -3.30 -1.97
C MET A 180 16.05 -2.86 -1.60
N CYS A 181 16.18 -1.64 -1.09
CA CYS A 181 17.45 -0.95 -0.86
C CYS A 181 17.69 -0.69 0.63
N ASP A 182 18.92 -0.35 1.00
CA ASP A 182 19.22 0.27 2.28
C ASP A 182 18.67 1.70 2.32
N ASN A 183 18.20 2.13 3.49
CA ASN A 183 17.70 3.49 3.63
C ASN A 183 18.82 4.54 3.50
N ALA A 184 18.47 5.69 2.90
CA ALA A 184 19.41 6.78 2.63
C ALA A 184 20.13 7.30 3.89
N VAL A 185 19.51 7.21 5.07
CA VAL A 185 20.13 7.66 6.33
C VAL A 185 21.28 6.74 6.71
N ALA A 186 21.10 5.42 6.60
CA ALA A 186 22.17 4.43 6.79
C ALA A 186 23.31 4.65 5.77
N ILE A 187 22.98 4.93 4.51
CA ILE A 187 23.98 5.23 3.47
C ILE A 187 24.80 6.46 3.81
N ILE A 188 24.16 7.57 4.21
CA ILE A 188 24.84 8.81 4.58
C ILE A 188 25.75 8.59 5.79
N GLY A 189 25.25 7.89 6.82
CA GLY A 189 26.02 7.57 8.01
C GLY A 189 27.26 6.73 7.69
N TYR A 190 27.08 5.66 6.90
CA TYR A 190 28.20 4.83 6.46
C TYR A 190 29.21 5.61 5.61
N LYS A 191 28.73 6.44 4.68
CA LYS A 191 29.60 7.28 3.84
C LYS A 191 30.46 8.24 4.67
N ALA A 192 29.91 8.82 5.74
CA ALA A 192 30.64 9.71 6.63
C ALA A 192 31.79 9.01 7.37
N VAL A 193 31.62 7.72 7.71
CA VAL A 193 32.64 6.91 8.39
C VAL A 193 33.64 6.32 7.40
N ALA A 194 33.17 5.83 6.26
CA ALA A 194 33.99 5.15 5.26
C ALA A 194 34.89 6.12 4.47
N GLY A 195 34.49 7.38 4.31
CA GLY A 195 35.25 8.37 3.54
C GLY A 195 35.57 7.87 2.14
N ASP A 196 36.85 7.90 1.76
CA ASP A 196 37.34 7.46 0.45
C ASP A 196 37.14 5.95 0.19
N ALA A 197 36.90 5.14 1.24
CA ALA A 197 36.62 3.71 1.10
C ALA A 197 35.15 3.41 0.73
N PHE A 198 34.28 4.44 0.65
CA PHE A 198 32.90 4.23 0.24
C PHE A 198 32.82 3.73 -1.21
N PRO A 199 32.12 2.63 -1.51
CA PRO A 199 32.04 2.08 -2.85
C PRO A 199 31.28 3.02 -3.79
N THR A 200 31.97 3.61 -4.77
CA THR A 200 31.37 4.51 -5.75
C THR A 200 30.61 3.75 -6.84
N ASP A 201 31.14 2.61 -7.25
CA ASP A 201 30.51 1.74 -8.24
C ASP A 201 29.51 0.79 -7.57
N PRO A 202 28.47 0.35 -8.31
CA PRO A 202 27.57 -0.70 -7.85
C PRO A 202 28.31 -1.99 -7.50
N ILE A 203 28.03 -2.57 -6.33
CA ILE A 203 28.63 -3.83 -5.87
C ILE A 203 27.80 -5.07 -6.25
N SER A 204 26.58 -4.85 -6.72
CA SER A 204 25.66 -5.88 -7.23
C SER A 204 24.69 -5.28 -8.25
N GLU A 205 23.96 -6.13 -8.97
CA GLU A 205 22.90 -5.68 -9.88
C GLU A 205 21.80 -4.93 -9.13
N ASN A 206 21.37 -5.45 -7.96
CA ASN A 206 20.36 -4.80 -7.14
C ASN A 206 20.84 -3.45 -6.59
N ASP A 207 22.12 -3.35 -6.21
CA ASP A 207 22.73 -2.10 -5.78
C ASP A 207 22.75 -1.06 -6.90
N GLY A 208 23.06 -1.50 -8.13
CA GLY A 208 22.99 -0.66 -9.33
C GLY A 208 21.57 -0.16 -9.59
N LEU A 209 20.58 -1.04 -9.46
CA LEU A 209 19.17 -0.69 -9.62
C LEU A 209 18.71 0.29 -8.53
N CYS A 210 19.08 0.06 -7.28
CA CYS A 210 18.81 0.97 -6.17
C CYS A 210 19.38 2.37 -6.42
N SER A 211 20.62 2.45 -6.88
CA SER A 211 21.26 3.71 -7.24
C SER A 211 20.55 4.40 -8.41
N ALA A 212 20.28 3.68 -9.50
CA ALA A 212 19.65 4.22 -10.71
C ALA A 212 18.23 4.76 -10.45
N LEU A 213 17.42 4.03 -9.69
CA LEU A 213 16.03 4.41 -9.40
C LEU A 213 15.89 5.56 -8.39
N SER A 214 16.97 5.93 -7.72
CA SER A 214 16.99 6.92 -6.65
C SER A 214 17.94 8.09 -6.89
N ASP A 215 18.47 8.24 -8.11
CA ASP A 215 19.49 9.24 -8.45
C ASP A 215 20.72 9.17 -7.51
N GLY A 216 21.12 7.95 -7.15
CA GLY A 216 22.25 7.65 -6.28
C GLY A 216 21.99 7.79 -4.77
N GLN A 217 20.76 8.07 -4.35
CA GLN A 217 20.43 8.26 -2.92
C GLN A 217 20.35 6.95 -2.14
N LEU A 218 19.91 5.87 -2.79
CA LEU A 218 19.75 4.55 -2.21
C LEU A 218 20.79 3.59 -2.80
N ARG A 219 21.24 2.65 -1.98
CA ARG A 219 22.21 1.61 -2.32
C ARG A 219 21.77 0.29 -1.69
N ASP A 220 22.42 -0.80 -2.05
CA ASP A 220 22.26 -2.11 -1.43
C ASP A 220 23.61 -2.64 -0.97
N LEU A 221 24.06 -2.14 0.19
CA LEU A 221 25.34 -2.44 0.82
C LEU A 221 25.18 -3.36 2.05
N GLY A 222 23.95 -3.74 2.40
CA GLY A 222 23.64 -4.57 3.55
C GLY A 222 23.65 -3.81 4.89
N LEU A 223 23.41 -2.49 4.85
CA LEU A 223 23.49 -1.60 6.02
C LEU A 223 22.19 -1.51 6.83
N ASP A 224 21.05 -1.78 6.20
CA ASP A 224 19.72 -1.76 6.81
C ASP A 224 19.11 -3.17 6.76
N SER A 225 19.21 -3.90 7.87
CA SER A 225 18.64 -5.24 7.98
C SER A 225 17.10 -5.23 8.07
N THR A 226 16.48 -4.12 8.47
CA THR A 226 15.03 -4.02 8.66
C THR A 226 14.28 -3.75 7.36
N ARG A 227 14.94 -3.08 6.41
CA ARG A 227 14.39 -2.75 5.07
C ARG A 227 13.00 -2.13 5.15
N HIS A 228 12.78 -1.21 6.08
CA HIS A 228 11.48 -0.57 6.21
C HIS A 228 11.24 0.45 5.10
N LEU A 229 10.04 0.41 4.51
CA LEU A 229 9.61 1.40 3.55
C LEU A 229 9.26 2.72 4.23
N THR A 230 10.00 3.77 3.87
CA THR A 230 9.87 5.12 4.41
C THR A 230 10.09 6.16 3.31
N LYS A 231 10.04 7.45 3.66
CA LYS A 231 10.45 8.51 2.73
C LYS A 231 11.95 8.47 2.38
N TYR A 232 12.75 7.75 3.17
CA TYR A 232 14.19 7.55 2.98
C TYR A 232 14.54 6.18 2.40
N ASN A 233 13.54 5.33 2.17
CA ASN A 233 13.67 4.04 1.50
C ASN A 233 12.33 3.75 0.82
N SER A 234 12.13 4.30 -0.37
CA SER A 234 10.81 4.36 -1.01
C SER A 234 10.60 3.28 -2.07
N ILE A 235 11.61 2.47 -2.38
CA ILE A 235 11.56 1.46 -3.45
C ILE A 235 11.15 0.11 -2.82
N PRO A 236 9.90 -0.34 -3.03
CA PRO A 236 9.45 -1.64 -2.53
C PRO A 236 10.09 -2.78 -3.31
N LYS A 237 10.45 -3.85 -2.59
CA LYS A 237 10.96 -5.09 -3.16
C LYS A 237 9.79 -5.89 -3.74
N VAL A 238 9.84 -6.20 -5.04
CA VAL A 238 8.93 -7.16 -5.65
C VAL A 238 9.25 -8.55 -5.09
N GLN A 239 8.26 -9.19 -4.46
CA GLN A 239 8.38 -10.53 -3.90
C GLN A 239 8.02 -11.60 -4.93
N SER A 240 6.97 -11.35 -5.71
CA SER A 240 6.50 -12.26 -6.76
C SER A 240 5.67 -11.52 -7.81
N MET A 241 5.30 -12.23 -8.88
CA MET A 241 4.30 -11.77 -9.85
C MET A 241 3.04 -12.62 -9.69
N ALA A 242 1.89 -11.98 -9.51
CA ALA A 242 0.59 -12.66 -9.37
C ALA A 242 -0.21 -12.55 -10.67
N ASN A 243 -0.80 -13.67 -11.11
CA ASN A 243 -1.83 -13.67 -12.14
C ASN A 243 -3.18 -13.34 -11.49
N VAL A 244 -3.60 -12.07 -11.56
CA VAL A 244 -4.80 -11.58 -10.90
C VAL A 244 -6.02 -11.77 -11.80
N PRO A 245 -7.07 -12.49 -11.34
CA PRO A 245 -8.33 -12.61 -12.08
C PRO A 245 -9.04 -11.27 -12.22
N VAL A 246 -9.59 -11.01 -13.40
CA VAL A 246 -10.25 -9.76 -13.76
C VAL A 246 -11.66 -10.05 -14.27
N GLN A 247 -12.63 -9.33 -13.74
CA GLN A 247 -13.98 -9.27 -14.29
C GLN A 247 -14.08 -8.10 -15.26
N VAL A 248 -14.58 -8.34 -16.48
CA VAL A 248 -14.90 -7.30 -17.47
C VAL A 248 -16.38 -7.40 -17.84
N THR A 249 -17.08 -6.27 -17.93
CA THR A 249 -18.44 -6.24 -18.48
C THR A 249 -18.61 -5.15 -19.54
N LYS A 250 -19.48 -5.40 -20.52
CA LYS A 250 -19.74 -4.50 -21.65
C LYS A 250 -21.23 -4.44 -22.05
N PRO A 251 -21.71 -3.32 -22.62
CA PRO A 251 -23.07 -3.22 -23.13
C PRO A 251 -23.34 -4.14 -24.34
N ILE A 252 -24.47 -4.86 -24.32
CA ILE A 252 -25.03 -5.57 -25.48
C ILE A 252 -26.06 -4.64 -26.14
N LEU A 253 -25.61 -3.89 -27.15
CA LEU A 253 -26.36 -2.77 -27.75
C LEU A 253 -27.83 -3.06 -28.10
N PRO A 254 -28.20 -4.18 -28.77
CA PRO A 254 -29.60 -4.42 -29.11
C PRO A 254 -30.51 -4.48 -27.88
N ILE A 255 -30.04 -5.10 -26.79
CA ILE A 255 -30.80 -5.26 -25.56
C ILE A 255 -30.81 -3.94 -24.77
N ILE A 256 -29.64 -3.30 -24.63
CA ILE A 256 -29.50 -2.04 -23.89
C ILE A 256 -30.34 -0.93 -24.54
N ASN A 257 -30.33 -0.81 -25.87
CA ASN A 257 -31.18 0.17 -26.56
C ASN A 257 -32.68 -0.15 -26.43
N GLY A 258 -33.04 -1.43 -26.35
CA GLY A 258 -34.41 -1.85 -26.00
C GLY A 258 -34.82 -1.38 -24.60
N VAL A 259 -33.95 -1.55 -23.60
CA VAL A 259 -34.17 -1.07 -22.23
C VAL A 259 -34.23 0.45 -22.17
N ARG A 260 -33.33 1.15 -22.87
CA ARG A 260 -33.31 2.62 -22.95
C ARG A 260 -34.60 3.17 -23.54
N ALA A 261 -35.14 2.55 -24.58
CA ALA A 261 -36.43 2.94 -25.15
C ALA A 261 -37.58 2.83 -24.13
N GLN A 262 -37.61 1.76 -23.31
CA GLN A 262 -38.59 1.63 -22.22
C GLN A 262 -38.46 2.73 -21.16
N LEU A 263 -37.23 3.22 -20.95
CA LEU A 263 -36.91 4.33 -20.05
C LEU A 263 -37.03 5.72 -20.71
N GLN A 264 -37.51 5.81 -21.95
CA GLN A 264 -37.61 7.06 -22.72
C GLN A 264 -36.25 7.77 -22.90
N LEU A 265 -35.17 6.99 -23.05
CA LEU A 265 -33.83 7.47 -23.34
C LEU A 265 -33.48 7.24 -24.81
N ASP A 266 -32.75 8.17 -25.41
CA ASP A 266 -32.24 8.03 -26.79
C ASP A 266 -31.34 6.80 -26.93
N PRO A 267 -31.29 6.11 -28.08
CA PRO A 267 -30.39 4.98 -28.27
C PRO A 267 -28.92 5.43 -28.18
N ILE A 268 -28.06 4.54 -27.70
CA ILE A 268 -26.60 4.72 -27.69
C ILE A 268 -25.94 3.84 -28.75
N ALA A 269 -24.73 4.24 -29.14
CA ALA A 269 -23.80 3.44 -29.92
C ALA A 269 -22.45 3.41 -29.20
N MET A 270 -21.62 2.41 -29.51
CA MET A 270 -20.25 2.39 -29.01
C MET A 270 -19.48 3.58 -29.59
N PRO A 271 -18.79 4.38 -28.76
CA PRO A 271 -17.95 5.47 -29.25
C PRO A 271 -16.81 4.96 -30.15
N GLU A 272 -16.26 5.82 -31.00
CA GLU A 272 -15.15 5.48 -31.91
C GLU A 272 -13.92 4.93 -31.16
N GLY A 273 -13.65 5.44 -29.96
CA GLY A 273 -12.56 5.00 -29.09
C GLY A 273 -12.88 3.79 -28.20
N GLY A 274 -14.04 3.16 -28.35
CA GLY A 274 -14.54 2.10 -27.48
C GLY A 274 -15.36 2.62 -26.29
N TRP A 275 -15.83 1.69 -25.45
CA TRP A 275 -16.61 2.01 -24.26
C TRP A 275 -15.75 2.64 -23.17
N PRO A 276 -16.14 3.81 -22.61
CA PRO A 276 -15.50 4.35 -21.41
C PRO A 276 -15.60 3.34 -20.26
N VAL A 277 -14.58 3.29 -19.41
CA VAL A 277 -14.43 2.24 -18.39
C VAL A 277 -14.70 2.79 -17.00
N VAL A 278 -15.45 2.04 -16.20
CA VAL A 278 -15.52 2.23 -14.75
C VAL A 278 -14.77 1.10 -14.06
N ILE A 279 -13.72 1.45 -13.32
CA ILE A 279 -13.04 0.52 -12.41
C ILE A 279 -13.72 0.56 -11.05
N MET A 280 -14.00 -0.61 -10.46
CA MET A 280 -14.54 -0.71 -9.11
C MET A 280 -13.55 -1.36 -8.16
N GLN A 281 -13.37 -0.75 -6.98
CA GLN A 281 -12.76 -1.39 -5.83
C GLN A 281 -13.86 -1.82 -4.87
N HIS A 282 -13.81 -3.07 -4.42
CA HIS A 282 -14.78 -3.61 -3.48
C HIS A 282 -14.33 -3.37 -2.02
N GLY A 283 -15.19 -3.69 -1.04
CA GLY A 283 -14.85 -3.57 0.39
C GLY A 283 -14.09 -4.79 0.95
N ILE A 284 -13.55 -4.66 2.17
CA ILE A 284 -12.63 -5.65 2.80
C ILE A 284 -13.27 -7.02 3.12
N THR A 285 -14.58 -7.19 2.95
CA THR A 285 -15.24 -8.49 3.18
C THR A 285 -16.10 -8.90 2.00
N THR A 286 -15.82 -8.32 0.84
CA THR A 286 -16.55 -8.58 -0.41
C THR A 286 -15.56 -8.99 -1.50
N GLN A 287 -15.98 -8.97 -2.76
CA GLN A 287 -15.21 -9.44 -3.91
C GLN A 287 -15.57 -8.64 -5.16
N LYS A 288 -14.80 -8.79 -6.23
CA LYS A 288 -14.96 -8.07 -7.50
C LYS A 288 -16.34 -8.25 -8.14
N GLU A 289 -17.00 -9.39 -7.91
CA GLU A 289 -18.36 -9.65 -8.38
C GLU A 289 -19.40 -8.73 -7.74
N SER A 290 -19.08 -8.04 -6.63
CA SER A 290 -19.95 -6.98 -6.10
C SER A 290 -20.19 -5.86 -7.11
N MET A 291 -19.29 -5.65 -8.08
CA MET A 291 -19.51 -4.72 -9.19
C MET A 291 -20.72 -5.11 -10.04
N LEU A 292 -21.06 -6.41 -10.15
CA LEU A 292 -22.12 -6.90 -11.02
C LEU A 292 -23.45 -6.21 -10.73
N ALA A 293 -23.75 -5.88 -9.47
CA ALA A 293 -24.98 -5.20 -9.08
C ALA A 293 -25.18 -3.81 -9.73
N LEU A 294 -24.10 -3.15 -10.15
CA LEU A 294 -24.13 -1.82 -10.78
C LEU A 294 -24.06 -1.86 -12.31
N THR A 295 -23.70 -3.02 -12.88
CA THR A 295 -23.35 -3.14 -14.31
C THR A 295 -24.50 -2.83 -15.26
N ALA A 296 -25.74 -3.16 -14.91
CA ALA A 296 -26.90 -2.84 -15.74
C ALA A 296 -27.07 -1.33 -15.91
N GLN A 297 -27.02 -0.57 -14.81
CA GLN A 297 -27.17 0.88 -14.87
C GLN A 297 -25.99 1.55 -15.59
N LEU A 298 -24.77 1.07 -15.35
CA LEU A 298 -23.57 1.55 -16.05
C LEU A 298 -23.64 1.25 -17.55
N SER A 299 -24.11 0.06 -17.94
CA SER A 299 -24.26 -0.31 -19.35
C SER A 299 -25.37 0.48 -20.03
N ILE A 300 -26.47 0.78 -19.32
CA ILE A 300 -27.51 1.71 -19.81
C ILE A 300 -26.89 3.07 -20.13
N GLN A 301 -25.93 3.56 -19.33
CA GLN A 301 -25.22 4.82 -19.59
C GLN A 301 -24.04 4.69 -20.57
N GLY A 302 -23.80 3.50 -21.14
CA GLY A 302 -22.74 3.28 -22.12
C GLY A 302 -21.35 3.12 -21.51
N PHE A 303 -21.23 2.54 -20.32
CA PHE A 303 -19.95 2.19 -19.71
C PHE A 303 -19.66 0.70 -19.77
N ALA A 304 -18.40 0.36 -20.01
CA ALA A 304 -17.83 -0.94 -19.65
C ALA A 304 -17.32 -0.90 -18.21
N THR A 305 -17.15 -2.06 -17.58
CA THR A 305 -16.67 -2.14 -16.20
C THR A 305 -15.51 -3.10 -16.07
N VAL A 306 -14.55 -2.80 -15.20
CA VAL A 306 -13.42 -3.68 -14.88
C VAL A 306 -13.26 -3.77 -13.36
N ALA A 307 -13.11 -4.97 -12.81
CA ALA A 307 -12.92 -5.17 -11.38
C ALA A 307 -11.94 -6.31 -11.10
N ILE A 308 -11.17 -6.17 -10.03
CA ILE A 308 -10.24 -7.18 -9.49
C ILE A 308 -10.48 -7.33 -7.99
N ASP A 309 -10.14 -8.50 -7.46
CA ASP A 309 -10.18 -8.72 -6.02
C ASP A 309 -9.00 -8.01 -5.33
N HIS A 310 -9.22 -7.55 -4.10
CA HIS A 310 -8.15 -7.23 -3.16
C HIS A 310 -7.23 -8.45 -2.94
N PRO A 311 -5.97 -8.24 -2.50
CA PRO A 311 -5.15 -9.34 -2.01
C PRO A 311 -5.91 -10.15 -0.96
N ARG A 312 -5.87 -11.48 -1.03
CA ARG A 312 -6.53 -12.38 -0.06
C ARG A 312 -8.04 -12.20 0.01
N HIS A 313 -8.69 -11.90 -1.11
CA HIS A 313 -10.14 -11.83 -1.24
C HIS A 313 -10.59 -12.57 -2.49
N GLY A 314 -11.86 -12.99 -2.52
CA GLY A 314 -12.47 -13.61 -3.69
C GLY A 314 -11.60 -14.74 -4.25
N GLU A 315 -11.22 -14.64 -5.52
CA GLU A 315 -10.37 -15.63 -6.20
C GLU A 315 -8.86 -15.47 -5.92
N ARG A 316 -8.48 -14.53 -5.06
CA ARG A 316 -7.09 -14.27 -4.63
C ARG A 316 -6.82 -14.75 -3.21
N GLY A 317 -7.63 -15.68 -2.71
CA GLY A 317 -7.31 -16.41 -1.49
C GLY A 317 -5.98 -17.14 -1.60
N ILE A 318 -5.39 -17.45 -0.45
CA ILE A 318 -4.12 -18.19 -0.38
C ILE A 318 -4.40 -19.49 0.36
N ASP A 319 -4.19 -20.59 -0.35
CA ASP A 319 -4.10 -21.95 0.15
C ASP A 319 -2.60 -22.30 0.27
N VAL A 320 -2.09 -22.36 1.50
CA VAL A 320 -0.66 -22.56 1.79
C VAL A 320 -0.30 -24.04 1.79
N ASP A 321 -1.18 -24.91 2.28
CA ASP A 321 -0.91 -26.35 2.42
C ASP A 321 -1.42 -27.19 1.24
N GLY A 322 -2.18 -26.59 0.33
CA GLY A 322 -2.65 -27.19 -0.91
C GLY A 322 -3.83 -28.13 -0.73
N ASP A 323 -4.61 -27.99 0.35
CA ASP A 323 -5.76 -28.85 0.62
C ASP A 323 -7.01 -28.51 -0.23
N GLY A 324 -6.96 -27.41 -0.97
CA GLY A 324 -8.05 -26.90 -1.80
C GLY A 324 -8.97 -25.89 -1.10
N THR A 325 -8.65 -25.51 0.14
CA THR A 325 -9.34 -24.50 0.94
C THR A 325 -8.38 -23.34 1.22
N ASP A 326 -8.84 -22.11 1.05
CA ASP A 326 -8.00 -20.96 1.38
C ASP A 326 -7.80 -20.83 2.91
N ASP A 327 -6.55 -20.87 3.37
CA ASP A 327 -6.17 -20.47 4.72
C ASP A 327 -6.40 -18.97 4.95
N PHE A 328 -6.14 -18.17 3.91
CA PHE A 328 -6.22 -16.71 3.97
C PHE A 328 -7.15 -16.15 2.89
N ASN A 329 -8.41 -15.98 3.26
CA ASN A 329 -9.40 -15.27 2.46
C ASN A 329 -10.30 -14.40 3.34
N ALA A 330 -10.31 -13.09 3.11
CA ALA A 330 -11.11 -12.11 3.86
C ALA A 330 -12.56 -12.02 3.37
N THR A 331 -12.89 -12.62 2.22
CA THR A 331 -14.26 -12.72 1.72
C THR A 331 -15.01 -13.88 2.37
N THR A 332 -14.39 -15.07 2.42
CA THR A 332 -15.03 -16.32 2.89
C THR A 332 -14.55 -16.78 4.26
N GLY A 333 -13.36 -16.35 4.70
CA GLY A 333 -12.74 -16.68 5.97
C GLY A 333 -12.73 -15.49 6.92
N SER A 334 -11.53 -15.03 7.30
CA SER A 334 -11.34 -14.00 8.32
C SER A 334 -10.92 -12.67 7.72
N VAL A 335 -11.57 -11.58 8.14
CA VAL A 335 -11.13 -10.20 7.85
C VAL A 335 -9.66 -9.95 8.27
N LEU A 336 -9.16 -10.74 9.24
CA LEU A 336 -7.78 -10.67 9.72
C LEU A 336 -6.75 -11.14 8.69
N SER A 337 -7.16 -11.92 7.69
CA SER A 337 -6.29 -12.31 6.57
C SER A 337 -5.77 -11.09 5.80
N TYR A 338 -6.54 -9.99 5.81
CA TYR A 338 -6.17 -8.72 5.18
C TYR A 338 -5.78 -7.64 6.20
N MET A 339 -6.60 -7.41 7.23
CA MET A 339 -6.40 -6.33 8.21
C MET A 339 -5.43 -6.66 9.34
N ASN A 340 -5.04 -7.93 9.50
CA ASN A 340 -4.08 -8.45 10.47
C ASN A 340 -3.82 -7.56 11.70
N LEU A 341 -4.63 -7.73 12.75
CA LEU A 341 -4.51 -6.94 13.98
C LEU A 341 -3.25 -7.26 14.81
N SER A 342 -2.60 -8.40 14.54
CA SER A 342 -1.32 -8.77 15.14
C SER A 342 -0.14 -8.02 14.51
N SER A 343 -0.26 -7.62 13.25
CA SER A 343 0.74 -6.84 12.52
C SER A 343 0.10 -5.71 11.71
N LEU A 344 0.06 -4.52 12.30
CA LEU A 344 -0.44 -3.31 11.64
C LEU A 344 0.39 -2.92 10.39
N LEU A 345 1.61 -3.43 10.27
CA LEU A 345 2.42 -3.28 9.05
C LEU A 345 1.79 -4.04 7.88
N VAL A 346 1.32 -5.27 8.11
CA VAL A 346 0.61 -6.08 7.12
C VAL A 346 -0.71 -5.42 6.77
N ALA A 347 -1.48 -4.97 7.76
CA ALA A 347 -2.73 -4.24 7.55
C ALA A 347 -2.55 -3.04 6.60
N ARG A 348 -1.54 -2.21 6.88
CA ARG A 348 -1.16 -1.06 6.06
C ARG A 348 -0.76 -1.48 4.65
N ASP A 349 0.07 -2.51 4.54
CA ASP A 349 0.65 -2.90 3.26
C ASP A 349 -0.32 -3.70 2.38
N SER A 350 -1.34 -4.34 2.97
CA SER A 350 -2.52 -4.87 2.26
C SER A 350 -3.28 -3.76 1.53
N LEU A 351 -3.49 -2.61 2.20
CA LEU A 351 -4.08 -1.42 1.59
C LEU A 351 -3.18 -0.83 0.50
N ARG A 352 -1.85 -0.80 0.71
CA ARG A 352 -0.90 -0.35 -0.32
C ARG A 352 -0.87 -1.26 -1.54
N GLN A 353 -0.90 -2.57 -1.34
CA GLN A 353 -0.97 -3.54 -2.43
C GLN A 353 -2.24 -3.37 -3.23
N SER A 354 -3.37 -3.12 -2.56
CA SER A 354 -4.62 -2.81 -3.24
C SER A 354 -4.52 -1.57 -4.13
N ALA A 355 -3.92 -0.49 -3.62
CA ALA A 355 -3.68 0.71 -4.41
C ALA A 355 -2.68 0.47 -5.56
N ALA A 356 -1.62 -0.29 -5.32
CA ALA A 356 -0.62 -0.64 -6.33
C ALA A 356 -1.22 -1.49 -7.46
N ASP A 357 -2.05 -2.47 -7.11
CA ASP A 357 -2.76 -3.34 -8.05
C ASP A 357 -3.69 -2.52 -8.95
N LEU A 358 -4.38 -1.50 -8.40
CA LEU A 358 -5.21 -0.60 -9.19
C LEU A 358 -4.41 0.33 -10.11
N LEU A 359 -3.24 0.81 -9.69
CA LEU A 359 -2.33 1.55 -10.56
C LEU A 359 -1.85 0.64 -11.71
N GLY A 360 -1.51 -0.61 -11.41
CA GLY A 360 -1.12 -1.61 -12.39
C GLY A 360 -2.26 -1.96 -13.35
N LEU A 361 -3.47 -2.15 -12.86
CA LEU A 361 -4.68 -2.38 -13.67
C LEU A 361 -4.97 -1.18 -14.58
N ARG A 362 -4.89 0.05 -14.05
CA ARG A 362 -5.11 1.27 -14.83
C ARG A 362 -4.11 1.39 -15.97
N LEU A 363 -2.84 1.06 -15.73
CA LEU A 363 -1.83 1.00 -16.79
C LEU A 363 -2.14 -0.13 -17.77
N GLY A 364 -2.42 -1.33 -17.26
CA GLY A 364 -2.63 -2.54 -18.06
C GLY A 364 -3.84 -2.48 -18.99
N LEU A 365 -4.84 -1.64 -18.70
CA LEU A 365 -5.93 -1.33 -19.63
C LEU A 365 -5.42 -0.74 -20.96
N ASN A 366 -4.29 -0.02 -20.97
CA ASN A 366 -3.72 0.49 -22.22
C ASN A 366 -3.17 -0.62 -23.14
N PHE A 367 -2.99 -1.83 -22.59
CA PHE A 367 -2.47 -3.01 -23.28
C PHE A 367 -3.49 -4.16 -23.29
N ILE A 368 -4.78 -3.83 -23.16
CA ILE A 368 -5.85 -4.81 -23.27
C ILE A 368 -5.96 -5.35 -24.70
N ASN A 369 -6.14 -6.66 -24.84
CA ASN A 369 -6.40 -7.32 -26.12
C ASN A 369 -7.86 -7.21 -26.60
N ASP A 370 -8.57 -6.14 -26.22
CA ASP A 370 -9.96 -5.86 -26.58
C ASP A 370 -10.10 -4.41 -27.04
N THR A 371 -10.25 -4.22 -28.35
CA THR A 371 -10.35 -2.89 -28.97
C THR A 371 -11.68 -2.18 -28.72
N THR A 372 -12.65 -2.85 -28.10
CA THR A 372 -13.94 -2.25 -27.74
C THR A 372 -13.90 -1.49 -26.41
N ILE A 373 -12.75 -1.50 -25.72
CA ILE A 373 -12.53 -0.83 -24.43
C ILE A 373 -11.72 0.45 -24.61
N ASN A 374 -12.25 1.58 -24.13
CA ASN A 374 -11.54 2.86 -24.16
C ASN A 374 -10.63 3.00 -22.92
N SER A 375 -9.36 2.63 -23.08
CA SER A 375 -8.36 2.72 -22.02
C SER A 375 -7.93 4.15 -21.66
N LYS A 376 -8.36 5.16 -22.42
CA LYS A 376 -8.05 6.58 -22.18
C LYS A 376 -9.12 7.29 -21.37
N ASP A 377 -10.37 6.80 -21.41
CA ASP A 377 -11.50 7.33 -20.63
C ASP A 377 -11.88 6.35 -19.52
N VAL A 378 -11.32 6.58 -18.34
CA VAL A 378 -11.44 5.67 -17.19
C VAL A 378 -11.82 6.44 -15.94
N THR A 379 -12.93 6.05 -15.33
CA THR A 379 -13.41 6.55 -14.04
C THR A 379 -13.30 5.45 -12.99
N TYR A 380 -13.20 5.83 -11.71
CA TYR A 380 -13.08 4.92 -10.59
C TYR A 380 -14.24 5.11 -9.60
N ILE A 381 -14.73 4.00 -9.05
CA ILE A 381 -15.68 3.95 -7.93
C ILE A 381 -15.16 2.97 -6.86
N GLY A 382 -15.27 3.31 -5.58
CA GLY A 382 -14.74 2.48 -4.50
C GLY A 382 -14.83 3.15 -3.15
#